data_AF-A0A539EFQ6-F1
#
_entry.id   AF-A0A539EFQ6-F1
#
_cell.length_a   1.000
_cell.length_b   1.000
_cell.length_c   1.000
_cell.angle_alpha   90.00
_cell.angle_beta   90.00
_cell.angle_gamma   90.00
#
_symmetry.space_group_name_H-M   'P 1'
#
loop_
_entity.id
_entity.type
_entity.pdbx_description
1 polymer ?
#
loop_
_entity_poly.entity_id
_entity_poly.type
_entity_poly.pdbx_seq_one_letter_code
_entity_poly.pdbx_strand_id
1 'polypeptide(L)'
;VSSHSAAVAVSSTPGVAFDEANYPRKSLAAMLREEPCLKALKGPALKDLLFSTEARWHGAVRKTPSARMELVKTWTREIGDPEAAPKYAEEATFSEGRRLEWVTVPEGLLAYLQMDLMAGDRVLLFLAYTGCADGEPVWAVDEYEVPQQRPPEGDDELI
;
A
#
# COMPACT_ATOMS: atom_id res chain seq x y z
N VAL A 1 -31.53 5.34 5.14
CA VAL A 1 -30.80 4.05 5.16
C VAL A 1 -29.33 4.41 5.32
N SER A 2 -28.80 4.31 6.52
CA SER A 2 -27.42 4.73 6.82
C SER A 2 -26.45 3.64 6.39
N SER A 3 -25.77 3.85 5.27
CA SER A 3 -24.67 2.98 4.81
C SER A 3 -23.50 3.15 5.76
N HIS A 4 -23.22 2.10 6.53
CA HIS A 4 -21.99 1.97 7.28
C HIS A 4 -20.92 1.48 6.29
N SER A 5 -19.97 2.34 5.92
CA SER A 5 -18.71 1.87 5.33
C SER A 5 -17.98 1.08 6.40
N ALA A 6 -17.83 -0.23 6.18
CA ALA A 6 -17.09 -1.10 7.06
C ALA A 6 -15.59 -0.89 6.79
N ALA A 7 -14.88 -0.26 7.72
CA ALA A 7 -13.44 -0.44 7.84
C ALA A 7 -13.21 -1.88 8.32
N VAL A 8 -12.69 -2.74 7.45
CA VAL A 8 -12.38 -4.13 7.81
C VAL A 8 -11.00 -4.15 8.43
N ALA A 9 -10.94 -4.06 9.77
CA ALA A 9 -9.70 -4.22 10.50
C ALA A 9 -9.22 -5.68 10.39
N VAL A 10 -8.17 -5.93 9.60
CA VAL A 10 -7.46 -7.21 9.61
C VAL A 10 -6.39 -7.14 10.69
N SER A 11 -6.60 -7.78 11.84
CA SER A 11 -5.52 -7.94 12.82
C SER A 11 -5.61 -9.24 13.57
N SER A 12 -4.49 -9.99 13.60
CA SER A 12 -4.07 -10.72 14.80
C SER A 12 -2.63 -11.25 14.65
N THR A 13 -1.65 -10.35 14.70
CA THR A 13 -0.44 -10.56 15.53
C THR A 13 -0.63 -9.64 16.75
N PRO A 14 -0.17 -9.95 17.98
CA PRO A 14 -0.14 -8.96 19.07
C PRO A 14 0.92 -7.91 18.72
N GLY A 15 0.53 -6.98 17.87
CA GLY A 15 1.37 -6.01 17.19
C GLY A 15 0.55 -4.75 16.97
N VAL A 16 1.24 -3.61 16.95
CA VAL A 16 0.72 -2.25 16.94
C VAL A 16 -0.60 -2.14 16.15
N ALA A 17 -1.67 -1.68 16.81
CA ALA A 17 -2.95 -1.43 16.14
C ALA A 17 -2.76 -0.38 15.05
N PHE A 18 -3.42 -0.57 13.90
CA PHE A 18 -3.45 0.44 12.84
C PHE A 18 -3.97 1.77 13.39
N ASP A 19 -3.25 2.84 13.08
CA ASP A 19 -3.62 4.21 13.42
C ASP A 19 -3.26 5.11 12.24
N GLU A 20 -4.30 5.60 11.55
CA GLU A 20 -4.22 6.47 10.38
C GLU A 20 -3.34 7.70 10.62
N ALA A 21 -3.30 8.23 11.85
CA ALA A 21 -2.53 9.42 12.18
C ALA A 21 -1.01 9.24 11.96
N ASN A 22 -0.53 8.00 11.91
CA ASN A 22 0.87 7.69 11.64
C ASN A 22 1.22 7.72 10.14
N TYR A 23 0.24 7.88 9.25
CA TYR A 23 0.39 7.80 7.80
C TYR A 23 0.16 9.17 7.12
N PRO A 24 1.14 10.08 7.17
CA PRO A 24 1.01 11.39 6.54
C PRO A 24 0.70 11.27 5.05
N ARG A 25 -0.16 12.16 4.56
CA ARG A 25 -0.55 12.23 3.16
C ARG A 25 0.65 12.61 2.28
N LYS A 26 1.08 11.72 1.40
CA LYS A 26 2.21 11.97 0.51
C LYS A 26 2.16 11.15 -0.76
N SER A 27 2.53 11.76 -1.89
CA SER A 27 2.61 11.04 -3.16
C SER A 27 3.81 10.11 -3.22
N LEU A 28 3.72 9.02 -3.99
CA LEU A 28 4.85 8.12 -4.28
C LEU A 28 6.01 8.90 -4.89
N ALA A 29 5.70 9.84 -5.79
CA ALA A 29 6.69 10.71 -6.39
C ALA A 29 7.39 11.63 -5.35
N ALA A 30 6.68 12.13 -4.35
CA ALA A 30 7.28 12.91 -3.27
C ALA A 30 8.14 12.03 -2.36
N MET A 31 7.68 10.82 -2.02
CA MET A 31 8.48 9.86 -1.24
C MET A 31 9.83 9.61 -1.90
N LEU A 32 9.85 9.35 -3.20
CA LEU A 32 11.09 9.07 -3.93
C LEU A 32 12.01 10.27 -4.14
N ARG A 33 11.49 11.50 -4.08
CA ARG A 33 12.36 12.70 -4.11
C ARG A 33 13.08 12.89 -2.79
N GLU A 34 12.41 12.60 -1.68
CA GLU A 34 12.99 12.72 -0.34
C GLU A 34 13.90 11.52 -0.02
N GLU A 35 13.52 10.33 -0.48
CA GLU A 35 14.22 9.07 -0.24
C GLU A 35 14.54 8.35 -1.56
N PRO A 36 15.51 8.87 -2.34
CA PRO A 36 15.81 8.32 -3.65
C PRO A 36 16.43 6.93 -3.58
N CYS A 37 15.96 6.02 -4.43
CA CYS A 37 16.61 4.74 -4.64
C CYS A 37 17.89 4.90 -5.48
N LEU A 38 19.02 5.07 -4.79
CA LEU A 38 20.32 5.15 -5.43
C LEU A 38 20.89 3.75 -5.65
N LYS A 39 21.06 3.34 -6.91
CA LYS A 39 21.74 2.08 -7.29
C LYS A 39 23.15 1.92 -6.72
N ALA A 40 23.80 3.02 -6.34
CA ALA A 40 25.16 3.06 -5.80
C ALA A 40 25.23 2.76 -4.29
N LEU A 41 24.12 2.81 -3.56
CA LEU A 41 24.10 2.42 -2.15
C LEU A 41 24.21 0.90 -2.06
N LYS A 42 25.38 0.41 -1.65
CA LYS A 42 25.60 -1.02 -1.43
C LYS A 42 24.86 -1.46 -0.18
N GLY A 43 23.79 -2.24 -0.36
CA GLY A 43 23.03 -2.89 0.70
C GLY A 43 21.60 -2.36 0.83
N PRO A 44 20.66 -3.16 1.35
CA PRO A 44 19.29 -2.71 1.60
C PRO A 44 19.31 -1.61 2.67
N ALA A 45 19.07 -0.36 2.25
CA ALA A 45 18.81 0.71 3.19
C ALA A 45 17.35 0.57 3.64
N LEU A 46 17.15 -0.16 4.74
CA LEU A 46 15.84 -0.27 5.37
C LEU A 46 15.42 1.10 5.91
N LYS A 47 14.16 1.50 5.68
CA LYS A 47 13.66 2.85 6.00
C LYS A 47 12.49 2.85 6.96
N ASP A 48 11.54 1.93 6.78
CA ASP A 48 10.32 1.82 7.57
C ASP A 48 9.58 3.18 7.71
N LEU A 49 9.29 3.82 6.57
CA LEU A 49 8.64 5.12 6.53
C LEU A 49 7.17 4.98 6.15
N LEU A 50 6.28 5.34 7.09
CA LEU A 50 4.84 5.28 6.91
C LEU A 50 4.32 6.51 6.18
N PHE A 51 3.41 6.31 5.21
CA PHE A 51 2.72 7.39 4.51
C PHE A 51 1.45 6.87 3.82
N SER A 52 0.53 7.76 3.47
CA SER A 52 -0.66 7.41 2.69
C SER A 52 -0.68 8.09 1.33
N THR A 53 -1.09 7.36 0.29
CA THR A 53 -1.27 7.92 -1.06
C THR A 53 -2.61 7.52 -1.70
N GLU A 54 -3.14 8.36 -2.59
CA GLU A 54 -4.25 7.98 -3.46
C GLU A 54 -3.70 7.31 -4.71
N ALA A 55 -4.21 6.12 -5.00
CA ALA A 55 -3.87 5.38 -6.18
C ALA A 55 -5.11 4.84 -6.88
N ARG A 56 -4.93 4.32 -8.09
CA ARG A 56 -5.94 3.53 -8.79
C ARG A 56 -5.55 2.06 -8.82
N TRP A 57 -6.48 1.19 -8.49
CA TRP A 57 -6.34 -0.25 -8.61
C TRP A 57 -6.31 -0.68 -10.08
N HIS A 58 -5.40 -1.58 -10.46
CA HIS A 58 -5.35 -2.16 -11.82
C HIS A 58 -5.64 -3.67 -11.86
N GLY A 59 -5.56 -4.37 -10.73
CA GLY A 59 -5.96 -5.78 -10.65
C GLY A 59 -4.92 -6.81 -11.05
N ALA A 60 -3.79 -6.43 -11.66
CA ALA A 60 -2.74 -7.39 -11.96
C ALA A 60 -1.96 -7.78 -10.69
N VAL A 61 -1.73 -9.08 -10.53
CA VAL A 61 -1.04 -9.68 -9.38
C VAL A 61 0.13 -10.51 -9.87
N ARG A 62 1.25 -10.49 -9.12
CA ARG A 62 2.41 -11.36 -9.35
C ARG A 62 3.04 -11.79 -8.04
N LYS A 63 3.92 -12.80 -8.11
CA LYS A 63 4.80 -13.13 -6.98
C LYS A 63 5.84 -12.04 -6.75
N THR A 64 6.09 -11.72 -5.49
CA THR A 64 7.11 -10.75 -5.09
C THR A 64 8.50 -11.24 -5.55
N PRO A 65 9.26 -10.44 -6.33
CA PRO A 65 10.61 -10.81 -6.75
C PRO A 65 11.54 -11.10 -5.57
N SER A 66 12.46 -12.04 -5.74
CA SER A 66 13.32 -12.53 -4.64
C SER A 66 14.09 -11.42 -3.93
N ALA A 67 14.66 -10.46 -4.67
CA ALA A 67 15.39 -9.34 -4.07
C ALA A 67 14.50 -8.46 -3.17
N ARG A 68 13.26 -8.22 -3.57
CA ARG A 68 12.26 -7.48 -2.78
C ARG A 68 11.81 -8.28 -1.57
N MET A 69 11.61 -9.59 -1.76
CA MET A 69 11.24 -10.50 -0.67
C MET A 69 12.32 -10.58 0.42
N GLU A 70 13.60 -10.55 0.09
CA GLU A 70 14.68 -10.48 1.09
C GLU A 70 14.66 -9.16 1.89
N LEU A 71 14.32 -8.05 1.24
CA LEU A 71 14.11 -6.78 1.93
C LEU A 71 12.91 -6.85 2.87
N VAL A 72 11.78 -7.41 2.43
CA VAL A 72 10.59 -7.61 3.26
C VAL A 72 10.91 -8.50 4.46
N LYS A 73 11.60 -9.63 4.28
CA LYS A 73 12.04 -10.49 5.40
C LYS A 73 12.92 -9.76 6.40
N THR A 74 13.80 -8.88 5.91
CA THR A 74 14.66 -8.07 6.77
C THR A 74 13.81 -7.06 7.55
N TRP A 75 12.93 -6.34 6.86
CA TRP A 75 12.00 -5.38 7.46
C TRP A 75 11.14 -6.02 8.55
N THR A 76 10.44 -7.11 8.24
CA THR A 76 9.52 -7.75 9.19
C THR A 76 10.24 -8.29 10.43
N ARG A 77 11.50 -8.72 10.29
CA ARG A 77 12.36 -9.09 11.42
C ARG A 77 12.71 -7.88 12.30
N GLU A 78 13.05 -6.73 11.72
CA GLU A 78 13.40 -5.52 12.47
C GLU A 78 12.21 -4.94 13.26
N ILE A 79 10.99 -5.04 12.71
CA ILE A 79 9.77 -4.64 13.41
C ILE A 79 9.27 -5.70 14.41
N GLY A 80 9.97 -6.83 14.54
CA GLY A 80 9.66 -7.88 15.53
C GLY A 80 8.59 -8.89 15.12
N ASP A 81 8.17 -8.95 13.84
CA ASP A 81 7.21 -9.92 13.31
C ASP A 81 7.77 -10.67 12.09
N PRO A 82 8.80 -11.52 12.24
CA PRO A 82 9.38 -12.26 11.12
C PRO A 82 8.38 -13.20 10.41
N GLU A 83 7.32 -13.63 11.10
CA GLU A 83 6.26 -14.49 10.55
C GLU A 83 5.32 -13.74 9.59
N ALA A 84 5.39 -12.40 9.55
CA ALA A 84 4.66 -11.61 8.58
C ALA A 84 5.22 -11.72 7.15
N ALA A 85 6.52 -12.00 6.96
CA ALA A 85 7.15 -11.95 5.64
C ALA A 85 6.46 -12.82 4.57
N PRO A 86 6.06 -14.07 4.85
CA PRO A 86 5.36 -14.89 3.86
C PRO A 86 4.01 -14.31 3.43
N LYS A 87 3.35 -13.51 4.28
CA LYS A 87 2.06 -12.87 3.95
C LYS A 87 2.23 -11.88 2.79
N TYR A 88 3.42 -11.30 2.64
CA TYR A 88 3.79 -10.34 1.59
C TYR A 88 4.35 -11.01 0.31
N ALA A 89 3.98 -12.27 0.05
CA ALA A 89 4.46 -13.06 -1.09
C ALA A 89 3.98 -12.56 -2.46
N GLU A 90 3.07 -11.60 -2.50
CA GLU A 90 2.46 -11.10 -3.72
C GLU A 90 2.54 -9.58 -3.82
N GLU A 91 2.64 -9.11 -5.06
CA GLU A 91 2.53 -7.70 -5.40
C GLU A 91 1.33 -7.49 -6.29
N ALA A 92 0.68 -6.34 -6.14
CA ALA A 92 -0.41 -5.92 -7.00
C ALA A 92 -0.13 -4.56 -7.65
N THR A 93 -0.75 -4.32 -8.80
CA THR A 93 -0.55 -3.09 -9.57
C THR A 93 -1.48 -1.97 -9.13
N PHE A 94 -0.88 -0.82 -8.85
CA PHE A 94 -1.57 0.44 -8.61
C PHE A 94 -0.99 1.55 -9.47
N SER A 95 -1.73 2.63 -9.70
CA SER A 95 -1.17 3.82 -10.35
C SER A 95 -1.45 5.11 -9.61
N GLU A 96 -0.43 5.96 -9.52
CA GLU A 96 -0.54 7.36 -9.11
C GLU A 96 -0.26 8.25 -10.32
N GLY A 97 -1.27 8.95 -10.82
CA GLY A 97 -1.18 9.71 -12.07
C GLY A 97 -0.88 8.80 -13.27
N ARG A 98 0.28 9.00 -13.92
CA ARG A 98 0.73 8.19 -15.08
C ARG A 98 1.68 7.05 -14.70
N ARG A 99 2.02 6.93 -13.42
CA ARG A 99 3.03 5.99 -12.95
C ARG A 99 2.34 4.72 -12.45
N LEU A 100 2.70 3.57 -13.02
CA LEU A 100 2.27 2.25 -12.58
C LEU A 100 3.31 1.66 -11.63
N GLU A 101 2.87 1.16 -10.49
CA GLU A 101 3.72 0.63 -9.43
C GLU A 101 3.26 -0.77 -9.02
N TRP A 102 4.24 -1.62 -8.73
CA TRP A 102 4.03 -2.90 -8.07
C TRP A 102 4.26 -2.71 -6.58
N VAL A 103 3.19 -2.89 -5.81
CA VAL A 103 3.15 -2.70 -4.36
C VAL A 103 2.96 -4.07 -3.72
N THR A 104 3.76 -4.38 -2.72
CA THR A 104 3.65 -5.62 -1.95
C THR A 104 2.39 -5.57 -1.08
N VAL A 105 1.53 -6.58 -1.20
CA VAL A 105 0.25 -6.62 -0.50
C VAL A 105 0.19 -7.89 0.36
N PRO A 106 -0.21 -7.80 1.63
CA PRO A 106 -0.40 -9.00 2.44
C PRO A 106 -1.58 -9.82 1.90
N GLU A 107 -1.43 -11.14 1.84
CA GLU A 107 -2.39 -12.10 1.24
C GLU A 107 -3.84 -11.86 1.68
N GLY A 108 -4.05 -11.60 2.98
CA GLY A 108 -5.38 -11.31 3.52
C GLY A 108 -6.00 -10.04 2.92
N LEU A 109 -5.22 -8.99 2.70
CA LEU A 109 -5.70 -7.72 2.14
C LEU A 109 -5.93 -7.82 0.63
N LEU A 110 -5.09 -8.58 -0.07
CA LEU A 110 -5.20 -8.78 -1.51
C LEU A 110 -6.54 -9.41 -1.90
N ALA A 111 -7.01 -10.38 -1.12
CA ALA A 111 -8.31 -11.00 -1.34
C ALA A 111 -9.46 -9.97 -1.29
N TYR A 112 -9.44 -9.06 -0.32
CA TYR A 112 -10.44 -7.99 -0.22
C TYR A 112 -10.35 -7.01 -1.39
N LEU A 113 -9.15 -6.55 -1.75
CA LEU A 113 -8.96 -5.67 -2.91
C LEU A 113 -9.53 -6.29 -4.20
N GLN A 114 -9.35 -7.59 -4.41
CA GLN A 114 -9.87 -8.30 -5.57
C GLN A 114 -11.40 -8.49 -5.54
N MET A 115 -11.99 -8.56 -4.35
CA MET A 115 -13.44 -8.69 -4.17
C MET A 115 -14.17 -7.35 -4.28
N ASP A 116 -13.59 -6.30 -3.71
CA ASP A 116 -14.27 -5.02 -3.47
C ASP A 116 -14.01 -3.99 -4.59
N LEU A 117 -12.95 -4.17 -5.39
CA LEU A 117 -12.51 -3.17 -6.37
C LEU A 117 -12.53 -3.68 -7.82
N MET A 118 -12.95 -2.79 -8.71
CA MET A 118 -12.79 -2.92 -10.15
C MET A 118 -11.56 -2.14 -10.63
N ALA A 119 -10.95 -2.60 -11.74
CA ALA A 119 -9.82 -1.89 -12.34
C ALA A 119 -10.22 -0.45 -12.68
N GLY A 120 -9.42 0.51 -12.21
CA GLY A 120 -9.66 1.94 -12.31
C GLY A 120 -10.19 2.58 -11.02
N ASP A 121 -10.69 1.80 -10.07
CA ASP A 121 -11.20 2.33 -8.80
C ASP A 121 -10.12 3.07 -8.02
N ARG A 122 -10.51 4.16 -7.38
CA ARG A 122 -9.63 4.96 -6.53
C ARG A 122 -9.60 4.35 -5.15
N VAL A 123 -8.41 4.30 -4.58
CA VAL A 123 -8.16 3.84 -3.22
C VAL A 123 -7.18 4.78 -2.53
N LEU A 124 -7.36 4.93 -1.23
CA LEU A 124 -6.38 5.46 -0.32
C LEU A 124 -5.57 4.28 0.22
N LEU A 125 -4.28 4.23 -0.09
CA LEU A 125 -3.37 3.20 0.41
C LEU A 125 -2.59 3.74 1.59
N PHE A 126 -2.52 2.97 2.67
CA PHE A 126 -1.62 3.16 3.80
C PHE A 126 -0.40 2.27 3.61
N LEU A 127 0.76 2.88 3.45
CA LEU A 127 1.96 2.23 2.95
C LEU A 127 3.12 2.37 3.95
N ALA A 128 3.88 1.29 4.10
CA ALA A 128 5.25 1.32 4.60
C ALA A 128 6.23 1.34 3.41
N TYR A 129 7.09 2.36 3.34
CA TYR A 129 8.27 2.34 2.49
C TYR A 129 9.39 1.58 3.20
N THR A 130 9.57 0.34 2.79
CA THR A 130 10.55 -0.57 3.42
C THR A 130 11.98 -0.25 3.02
N GLY A 131 12.20 0.28 1.82
CA GLY A 131 13.52 0.64 1.29
C GLY A 131 13.63 0.35 -0.21
N CYS A 132 14.85 0.11 -0.70
CA CYS A 132 15.11 -0.19 -2.10
C CYS A 132 15.71 -1.59 -2.30
N ALA A 133 15.25 -2.28 -3.32
CA ALA A 133 15.84 -3.52 -3.83
C ALA A 133 16.12 -3.35 -5.33
N ASP A 134 17.34 -3.67 -5.76
CA ASP A 134 17.82 -3.49 -7.15
C ASP A 134 17.67 -2.06 -7.72
N GLY A 135 17.67 -1.07 -6.84
CA GLY A 135 17.48 0.34 -7.20
C GLY A 135 16.03 0.74 -7.43
N GLU A 136 15.08 -0.13 -7.11
CA GLU A 136 13.64 0.14 -7.15
C GLU A 136 13.08 0.16 -5.72
N PRO A 137 12.09 1.02 -5.43
CA PRO A 137 11.47 1.07 -4.12
C PRO A 137 10.61 -0.17 -3.86
N VAL A 138 10.48 -0.52 -2.58
CA VAL A 138 9.58 -1.56 -2.10
C VAL A 138 8.58 -0.94 -1.13
N TRP A 139 7.34 -0.90 -1.59
CA TRP A 139 6.16 -0.43 -0.86
C TRP A 139 5.41 -1.64 -0.32
N ALA A 140 5.09 -1.65 0.97
CA ALA A 140 4.19 -2.63 1.56
C ALA A 140 2.87 -1.93 1.94
N VAL A 141 1.73 -2.54 1.62
CA VAL A 141 0.42 -2.04 2.08
C VAL A 141 0.14 -2.59 3.47
N ASP A 142 -0.21 -1.70 4.38
CA ASP A 142 -0.70 -2.05 5.71
C ASP A 142 -2.23 -2.09 5.71
N GLU A 143 -2.88 -1.08 5.11
CA GLU A 143 -4.34 -0.96 5.05
C GLU A 143 -4.78 -0.19 3.80
N TYR A 144 -6.07 -0.27 3.43
CA TYR A 144 -6.66 0.60 2.40
C TYR A 144 -8.04 1.14 2.78
N GLU A 145 -8.39 2.25 2.15
CA GLU A 145 -9.73 2.82 2.20
C GLU A 145 -10.24 3.12 0.80
N VAL A 146 -11.55 2.97 0.60
CA VAL A 146 -12.23 3.44 -0.62
C VAL A 146 -12.75 4.85 -0.34
N PRO A 147 -12.23 5.90 -1.02
CA PRO A 147 -12.73 7.25 -0.85
C PRO A 147 -14.23 7.27 -1.14
N GLN A 148 -15.04 7.80 -0.22
CA GLN A 148 -16.46 7.97 -0.46
C GLN A 148 -16.63 8.78 -1.75
N GLN A 149 -17.32 8.19 -2.75
CA GLN A 149 -17.73 8.96 -3.91
C GLN A 149 -18.63 10.07 -3.38
N ARG A 150 -18.18 11.33 -3.53
CA ARG A 150 -19.06 12.47 -3.28
C ARG A 150 -20.31 12.22 -4.14
N PRO A 151 -21.52 12.12 -3.57
CA PRO A 151 -22.70 11.93 -4.39
C PRO A 151 -22.69 13.02 -5.47
N PRO A 152 -23.15 12.71 -6.70
CA PRO A 152 -23.25 13.74 -7.73
C PRO A 152 -23.97 14.93 -7.11
N GLU A 153 -23.35 16.12 -7.18
CA GLU A 153 -24.01 17.36 -6.79
C GLU A 153 -25.35 17.35 -7.50
N GLY A 154 -26.42 17.26 -6.71
CA GLY A 154 -27.75 17.00 -7.21
C GLY A 154 -28.06 17.99 -8.32
N ASP A 155 -28.57 17.45 -9.43
CA ASP A 155 -29.24 18.22 -10.45
C ASP A 155 -30.15 19.23 -9.74
N ASP A 156 -29.85 20.52 -9.94
CA ASP A 156 -30.71 21.62 -9.53
C ASP A 156 -32.16 21.23 -9.84
N GLU A 157 -33.01 21.36 -8.82
CA GLU A 157 -34.46 21.21 -8.88
C GLU A 157 -35.02 21.65 -10.25
N LEU A 158 -35.48 20.68 -11.04
CA LEU A 158 -36.49 20.96 -12.07
C LEU A 158 -37.78 21.32 -11.32
N ILE A 159 -37.94 22.63 -11.07
CA ILE A 159 -39.22 23.27 -10.74
C ILE A 159 -40.06 23.40 -12.02
#